data_AF-A0A6B2RXQ0-F1
#
_entry.id   AF-A0A6B2RXQ0-F1
#
_cell.length_a   1.000
_cell.length_b   1.000
_cell.length_c   1.000
_cell.angle_alpha   90.00
_cell.angle_beta   90.00
_cell.angle_gamma   90.00
#
_symmetry.space_group_name_H-M   'P 1'
#
loop_
_entity.id
_entity.type
_entity.pdbx_description
1 polymer ?
#
loop_
_entity_poly.entity_id
_entity_poly.type
_entity_poly.pdbx_seq_one_letter_code
_entity_poly.pdbx_strand_id
1 'polypeptide(L)'
;MRRGGLSRRRLFTLSGAAALATLGVAGCGEHRSGGSSSATRTPTATPAPSSTAGKVSAPPASGVLAANVNQALDKIDFAELEAVSATWIRGFYLMSDVDHGDLAGQTGPAKLLQGAARGYGTVLTLKFQYHDAPIPAPGSPAMRTALARLDKVLAGAMGKVDILTVGNEPFFETRKADRETARINVFYEELARHTAQYRQTHFGADCRTKIYMGALNALDKPGGRTAQTHRWMTFTAHTPSIAGVDIHPHVAAPGAAQKYVDYVLPYLRSDQKFLATEFSLVQLWKQHMNDPVNPAFASRHGIAKGTPVWQVINNATQHPVDEKEWNDFLLSNPWFAAHKTFLTDQMARFRSTGKLAVAAYGITQDAAMSKSFGPHSTPWVLNSLFCPYVCKPEPGGLPGRNRTWCSTFRGVQHQ
;
A
#
# COMPACT_ATOMS: atom_id res chain seq x y z
N MET A 1 -5.20 28.43 51.45
CA MET A 1 -5.94 27.15 51.38
C MET A 1 -6.82 27.14 50.13
N ARG A 2 -6.63 26.13 49.25
CA ARG A 2 -7.53 25.46 48.26
C ARG A 2 -8.78 26.22 47.75
N ARG A 3 -9.19 26.23 46.46
CA ARG A 3 -8.90 25.61 45.13
C ARG A 3 -9.64 26.53 44.12
N GLY A 4 -9.27 26.81 42.86
CA GLY A 4 -8.47 26.13 41.86
C GLY A 4 -9.36 25.72 40.67
N GLY A 5 -9.33 26.45 39.55
CA GLY A 5 -10.08 26.13 38.32
C GLY A 5 -9.68 26.99 37.11
N LEU A 6 -8.53 26.71 36.51
CA LEU A 6 -8.06 27.32 35.26
C LEU A 6 -8.08 26.29 34.13
N SER A 7 -8.68 26.69 33.00
CA SER A 7 -8.62 26.05 31.69
C SER A 7 -7.24 26.26 31.03
N ARG A 8 -6.65 25.22 30.40
CA ARG A 8 -5.70 25.32 29.27
C ARG A 8 -5.27 23.96 28.67
N ARG A 9 -5.36 23.90 27.32
CA ARG A 9 -4.43 23.36 26.30
C ARG A 9 -3.82 21.93 26.36
N ARG A 10 -4.13 21.18 25.30
CA ARG A 10 -3.30 20.45 24.28
C ARG A 10 -2.06 19.58 24.67
N LEU A 11 -2.00 18.45 23.91
CA LEU A 11 -0.85 17.74 23.29
C LEU A 11 0.03 16.81 24.14
N PHE A 12 0.26 15.58 23.65
CA PHE A 12 1.54 14.91 23.30
C PHE A 12 1.16 13.57 22.57
N THR A 13 1.33 13.44 21.25
CA THR A 13 2.51 12.93 20.48
C THR A 13 2.99 11.53 20.89
N LEU A 14 2.92 10.60 19.93
CA LEU A 14 3.50 9.26 19.97
C LEU A 14 5.02 9.36 19.80
N SER A 15 5.73 8.82 20.78
CA SER A 15 7.17 8.55 20.73
C SER A 15 7.40 7.09 20.35
N GLY A 16 8.40 6.83 19.53
CA GLY A 16 8.84 5.49 19.16
C GLY A 16 10.22 5.50 18.52
N ALA A 17 11.19 6.12 19.20
CA ALA A 17 12.61 6.00 18.86
C ALA A 17 13.24 4.99 19.81
N ALA A 18 13.85 3.94 19.27
CA ALA A 18 14.73 3.04 20.00
C ALA A 18 16.15 3.26 19.49
N ALA A 19 16.96 3.92 20.31
CA ALA A 19 18.42 3.92 20.21
C ALA A 19 18.94 2.70 20.98
N LEU A 20 19.84 1.92 20.37
CA LEU A 20 20.67 0.96 21.08
C LEU A 20 22.12 1.45 21.04
N ALA A 21 22.65 1.61 22.25
CA ALA A 21 24.03 1.98 22.52
C ALA A 21 24.97 0.81 22.25
N THR A 22 26.11 1.11 21.64
CA THR A 22 27.31 0.25 21.63
C THR A 22 28.42 0.97 22.40
N LEU A 23 28.85 0.37 23.51
CA LEU A 23 30.08 0.68 24.22
C LEU A 23 30.98 -0.57 24.17
N GLY A 24 32.28 -0.37 23.92
CA GLY A 24 33.29 -1.37 24.34
C GLY A 24 34.45 -1.70 23.38
N VAL A 25 35.31 -0.71 23.11
CA VAL A 25 36.80 -0.75 23.24
C VAL A 25 37.61 -1.97 22.72
N ALA A 26 38.42 -1.68 21.70
CA ALA A 26 39.84 -1.98 21.41
C ALA A 26 40.49 -3.35 21.71
N GLY A 27 41.22 -3.83 20.70
CA GLY A 27 42.33 -4.78 20.83
C GLY A 27 43.06 -5.00 19.51
N CYS A 28 44.24 -4.38 19.35
CA CYS A 28 45.18 -4.64 18.26
C CYS A 28 45.88 -6.00 18.42
N GLY A 29 46.25 -6.64 17.31
CA GLY A 29 47.20 -7.77 17.31
C GLY A 29 47.39 -8.36 15.91
N GLU A 30 48.53 -8.05 15.27
CA GLU A 30 49.04 -8.73 14.08
C GLU A 30 49.48 -10.17 14.39
N HIS A 31 49.25 -11.13 13.48
CA HIS A 31 50.30 -12.05 13.03
C HIS A 31 49.95 -12.85 11.76
N ARG A 32 50.82 -12.66 10.76
CA ARG A 32 51.29 -13.47 9.62
C ARG A 32 50.73 -14.88 9.29
N SER A 33 50.47 -15.03 7.99
CA SER A 33 50.92 -16.05 7.02
C SER A 33 50.50 -17.52 7.13
N GLY A 34 50.06 -18.07 5.99
CA GLY A 34 50.14 -19.51 5.71
C GLY A 34 49.18 -19.93 4.58
N GLY A 35 49.68 -20.04 3.36
CA GLY A 35 48.90 -20.52 2.22
C GLY A 35 48.64 -22.02 2.26
N SER A 36 47.54 -22.46 1.63
CA SER A 36 47.48 -23.75 0.95
C SER A 36 46.35 -23.76 -0.08
N SER A 37 46.74 -24.06 -1.31
CA SER A 37 45.93 -24.34 -2.48
C SER A 37 45.07 -25.60 -2.30
N SER A 38 43.77 -25.51 -2.61
CA SER A 38 43.04 -26.69 -3.09
C SER A 38 41.97 -26.28 -4.11
N ALA A 39 42.14 -26.83 -5.32
CA ALA A 39 41.21 -26.70 -6.42
C ALA A 39 39.91 -27.43 -6.07
N THR A 40 38.80 -26.70 -6.02
CA THR A 40 37.46 -27.29 -5.87
C THR A 40 36.65 -27.02 -7.13
N ARG A 41 36.26 -28.12 -7.76
CA ARG A 41 35.46 -28.22 -8.99
C ARG A 41 34.20 -27.36 -8.92
N THR A 42 33.97 -26.58 -9.97
CA THR A 42 32.71 -25.88 -10.25
C THR A 42 31.60 -26.90 -10.47
N PRO A 43 30.48 -26.87 -9.72
CA PRO A 43 29.30 -27.62 -10.09
C PRO A 43 28.58 -26.87 -11.22
N THR A 44 28.40 -27.57 -12.32
CA THR A 44 27.61 -27.19 -13.49
C THR A 44 26.22 -26.75 -13.03
N ALA A 45 25.86 -25.50 -13.35
CA ALA A 45 24.55 -24.95 -13.05
C ALA A 45 23.50 -25.70 -13.88
N THR A 46 22.62 -26.44 -13.20
CA THR A 46 21.36 -26.94 -13.76
C THR A 46 20.55 -25.73 -14.23
N PRO A 47 20.09 -25.67 -15.50
CA PRO A 47 19.27 -24.56 -15.95
C PRO A 47 17.96 -24.54 -15.16
N ALA A 48 17.63 -23.37 -14.61
CA ALA A 48 16.39 -23.14 -13.91
C ALA A 48 15.20 -23.49 -14.83
N PRO A 49 14.12 -24.09 -14.31
CA PRO A 49 12.96 -24.42 -15.13
C PRO A 49 12.40 -23.14 -15.72
N SER A 50 12.35 -23.08 -17.04
CA SER A 50 11.64 -22.05 -17.79
C SER A 50 10.16 -22.14 -17.41
N SER A 51 9.73 -21.31 -16.46
CA SER A 51 8.30 -21.15 -16.19
C SER A 51 7.67 -20.49 -17.40
N THR A 52 7.02 -21.30 -18.22
CA THR A 52 5.95 -20.87 -19.13
C THR A 52 4.75 -20.41 -18.30
N ALA A 53 4.95 -19.44 -17.42
CA ALA A 53 3.86 -18.74 -16.76
C ALA A 53 3.06 -18.06 -17.88
N GLY A 54 1.78 -18.42 -18.02
CA GLY A 54 0.93 -17.98 -19.11
C GLY A 54 0.93 -16.46 -19.25
N LYS A 55 0.96 -15.97 -20.49
CA LYS A 55 0.79 -14.54 -20.78
C LYS A 55 -0.58 -14.10 -20.28
N VAL A 56 -0.63 -13.14 -19.37
CA VAL A 56 -1.87 -12.52 -18.88
C VAL A 56 -2.33 -11.49 -19.91
N SER A 57 -3.64 -11.36 -20.08
CA SER A 57 -4.24 -10.30 -20.90
C SER A 57 -5.07 -9.40 -20.00
N ALA A 58 -4.45 -8.34 -19.49
CA ALA A 58 -5.15 -7.41 -18.63
C ALA A 58 -6.24 -6.63 -19.39
N PRO A 59 -7.47 -6.52 -18.86
CA PRO A 59 -8.47 -5.64 -19.42
C PRO A 59 -8.03 -4.17 -19.30
N PRO A 60 -8.58 -3.25 -20.11
CA PRO A 60 -8.31 -1.82 -19.96
C PRO A 60 -8.60 -1.30 -18.54
N ALA A 61 -7.92 -0.23 -18.11
CA ALA A 61 -8.15 0.44 -16.82
C ALA A 61 -9.54 1.09 -16.74
N SER A 62 -10.57 0.26 -16.54
CA SER A 62 -11.96 0.67 -16.45
C SER A 62 -12.72 -0.28 -15.53
N GLY A 63 -12.85 0.10 -14.26
CA GLY A 63 -13.56 -0.69 -13.26
C GLY A 63 -12.81 -1.95 -12.79
N VAL A 64 -11.51 -2.06 -13.04
CA VAL A 64 -10.74 -3.27 -12.71
C VAL A 64 -10.33 -3.32 -11.24
N LEU A 65 -10.16 -4.52 -10.70
CA LEU A 65 -9.63 -4.76 -9.36
C LEU A 65 -8.20 -5.30 -9.47
N ALA A 66 -7.24 -4.57 -8.92
CA ALA A 66 -5.83 -4.93 -8.88
C ALA A 66 -5.44 -5.58 -7.54
N ALA A 67 -4.43 -6.44 -7.58
CA ALA A 67 -3.73 -6.90 -6.40
C ALA A 67 -2.75 -5.82 -5.92
N ASN A 68 -2.95 -5.31 -4.71
CA ASN A 68 -2.08 -4.32 -4.09
C ASN A 68 -0.99 -5.00 -3.25
N VAL A 69 0.27 -4.82 -3.66
CA VAL A 69 1.44 -5.19 -2.87
C VAL A 69 1.91 -3.94 -2.11
N ASN A 70 1.62 -3.92 -0.81
CA ASN A 70 1.87 -2.75 0.03
C ASN A 70 3.34 -2.69 0.49
N GLN A 71 3.98 -1.52 0.42
CA GLN A 71 5.36 -1.22 0.88
C GLN A 71 6.53 -1.95 0.21
N ALA A 72 6.36 -3.21 -0.18
CA ALA A 72 7.44 -4.10 -0.53
C ALA A 72 7.19 -4.71 -1.91
N LEU A 73 7.51 -3.98 -3.00
CA LEU A 73 7.32 -4.46 -4.38
C LEU A 73 8.04 -5.79 -4.65
N ASP A 74 9.08 -6.13 -3.88
CA ASP A 74 9.77 -7.42 -3.91
C ASP A 74 8.87 -8.59 -3.51
N LYS A 75 7.74 -8.32 -2.84
CA LYS A 75 6.70 -9.31 -2.50
C LYS A 75 5.72 -9.62 -3.63
N ILE A 76 5.90 -9.04 -4.82
CA ILE A 76 5.17 -9.53 -5.99
C ILE A 76 5.51 -11.01 -6.20
N ASP A 77 4.48 -11.85 -6.10
CA ASP A 77 4.54 -13.28 -6.36
C ASP A 77 3.49 -13.64 -7.42
N PHE A 78 3.95 -14.14 -8.57
CA PHE A 78 3.06 -14.47 -9.67
C PHE A 78 2.17 -15.69 -9.40
N ALA A 79 2.59 -16.60 -8.52
CA ALA A 79 1.75 -17.73 -8.11
C ALA A 79 0.61 -17.26 -7.20
N GLU A 80 0.86 -16.29 -6.31
CA GLU A 80 -0.21 -15.65 -5.52
C GLU A 80 -1.20 -14.93 -6.43
N LEU A 81 -0.71 -14.17 -7.41
CA LEU A 81 -1.55 -13.44 -8.39
C LEU A 81 -2.41 -14.41 -9.21
N GLU A 82 -1.84 -15.49 -9.72
CA GLU A 82 -2.54 -16.53 -10.48
C GLU A 82 -3.60 -17.23 -9.63
N ALA A 83 -3.27 -17.57 -8.38
CA ALA A 83 -4.17 -18.24 -7.45
C ALA A 83 -5.45 -17.43 -7.14
N VAL A 84 -5.39 -16.10 -7.26
CA VAL A 84 -6.53 -15.19 -7.09
C VAL A 84 -7.02 -14.56 -8.40
N SER A 85 -6.55 -15.06 -9.55
CA SER A 85 -6.95 -14.60 -10.88
C SER A 85 -6.75 -13.10 -11.11
N ALA A 86 -5.75 -12.51 -10.45
CA ALA A 86 -5.44 -11.10 -10.62
C ALA A 86 -4.94 -10.83 -12.04
N THR A 87 -5.40 -9.74 -12.64
CA THR A 87 -4.95 -9.27 -13.96
C THR A 87 -4.24 -7.92 -13.91
N TRP A 88 -4.33 -7.25 -12.77
CA TRP A 88 -3.70 -5.96 -12.49
C TRP A 88 -2.89 -6.02 -11.20
N ILE A 89 -1.74 -5.35 -11.19
CA ILE A 89 -0.83 -5.24 -10.05
C ILE A 89 -0.70 -3.76 -9.69
N ARG A 90 -0.78 -3.46 -8.40
CA ARG A 90 -0.47 -2.14 -7.85
C ARG A 90 0.60 -2.27 -6.79
N GLY A 91 1.53 -1.33 -6.76
CA GLY A 91 2.40 -1.11 -5.62
C GLY A 91 2.98 0.29 -5.64
N PHE A 92 3.73 0.65 -4.59
CA PHE A 92 4.41 1.93 -4.55
C PHE A 92 5.92 1.81 -4.41
N TYR A 93 6.59 2.85 -4.83
CA TYR A 93 8.03 3.00 -4.78
C TYR A 93 8.40 4.17 -3.88
N LEU A 94 9.29 3.94 -2.92
CA LEU A 94 9.80 5.01 -2.08
C LEU A 94 10.78 5.84 -2.89
N MET A 95 10.54 7.15 -2.98
CA MET A 95 11.40 8.03 -3.76
C MET A 95 12.81 8.18 -3.19
N SER A 96 13.04 7.75 -1.95
CA SER A 96 14.39 7.60 -1.37
C SER A 96 15.18 6.45 -2.00
N ASP A 97 14.51 5.41 -2.47
CA ASP A 97 15.17 4.17 -2.90
C ASP A 97 15.91 4.34 -4.23
N VAL A 98 15.62 5.41 -4.96
CA VAL A 98 16.29 5.75 -6.21
C VAL A 98 17.78 6.06 -6.03
N ASP A 99 18.20 6.40 -4.81
CA ASP A 99 19.61 6.61 -4.49
C ASP A 99 20.37 5.28 -4.34
N HIS A 100 19.66 4.16 -4.24
CA HIS A 100 20.24 2.82 -4.16
C HIS A 100 20.44 2.15 -5.52
N GLY A 101 20.06 2.81 -6.61
CA GLY A 101 20.30 2.36 -7.98
C GLY A 101 19.10 2.56 -8.91
N ASP A 102 19.27 2.17 -10.17
CA ASP A 102 18.22 2.29 -11.18
C ASP A 102 17.00 1.43 -10.83
N LEU A 103 15.80 1.94 -11.16
CA LEU A 103 14.53 1.30 -10.84
C LEU A 103 14.49 -0.17 -11.32
N ALA A 104 14.91 -0.44 -12.56
CA ALA A 104 14.91 -1.79 -13.12
C ALA A 104 15.99 -2.72 -12.53
N GLY A 105 17.01 -2.17 -11.86
CA GLY A 105 18.02 -2.96 -11.15
C GLY A 105 17.58 -3.39 -9.76
N GLN A 106 16.51 -2.80 -9.22
CA GLN A 106 15.99 -3.13 -7.89
C GLN A 106 14.95 -4.24 -8.00
N THR A 107 15.07 -5.27 -7.16
CA THR A 107 14.23 -6.50 -7.22
C THR A 107 12.73 -6.20 -7.30
N GLY A 108 12.22 -5.29 -6.46
CA GLY A 108 10.79 -4.99 -6.41
C GLY A 108 10.25 -4.35 -7.68
N PRO A 109 10.73 -3.15 -8.07
CA PRO A 109 10.27 -2.53 -9.31
C PRO A 109 10.57 -3.38 -10.55
N ALA A 110 11.67 -4.15 -10.58
CA ALA A 110 11.92 -5.11 -11.65
C ALA A 110 10.81 -6.16 -11.78
N LYS A 111 10.28 -6.68 -10.66
CA LYS A 111 9.13 -7.60 -10.68
C LYS A 111 7.85 -6.94 -11.21
N LEU A 112 7.60 -5.67 -10.89
CA LEU A 112 6.45 -4.94 -11.44
C LEU A 112 6.58 -4.79 -12.97
N LEU A 113 7.77 -4.41 -13.46
CA LEU A 113 8.06 -4.32 -14.89
C LEU A 113 7.98 -5.69 -15.58
N GLN A 114 8.41 -6.76 -14.90
CA GLN A 114 8.21 -8.12 -15.37
C GLN A 114 6.73 -8.48 -15.45
N GLY A 115 5.91 -8.03 -14.50
CA GLY A 115 4.45 -8.18 -14.54
C GLY A 115 3.86 -7.50 -15.78
N ALA A 116 4.27 -6.26 -16.08
CA ALA A 116 3.88 -5.58 -17.31
C ALA A 116 4.29 -6.36 -18.57
N ALA A 117 5.52 -6.90 -18.61
CA ALA A 117 6.00 -7.73 -19.72
C ALA A 117 5.23 -9.06 -19.87
N ARG A 118 4.72 -9.61 -18.76
CA ARG A 118 3.82 -10.78 -18.75
C ARG A 118 2.38 -10.44 -19.12
N GLY A 119 2.06 -9.17 -19.34
CA GLY A 119 0.75 -8.69 -19.78
C GLY A 119 -0.24 -8.37 -18.67
N TYR A 120 0.23 -8.27 -17.41
CA TYR A 120 -0.56 -7.65 -16.34
C TYR A 120 -0.68 -6.14 -16.57
N GLY A 121 -1.80 -5.57 -16.15
CA GLY A 121 -1.93 -4.12 -16.02
C GLY A 121 -1.20 -3.66 -14.77
N THR A 122 -0.61 -2.46 -14.80
CA THR A 122 0.29 -2.02 -13.73
C THR A 122 0.00 -0.60 -13.24
N VAL A 123 -0.01 -0.45 -11.92
CA VAL A 123 -0.06 0.85 -11.22
C VAL A 123 1.19 1.01 -10.38
N LEU A 124 1.99 2.02 -10.68
CA LEU A 124 3.14 2.43 -9.89
C LEU A 124 2.85 3.76 -9.18
N THR A 125 2.78 3.71 -7.85
CA THR A 125 2.54 4.89 -7.02
C THR A 125 3.86 5.42 -6.43
N LEU A 126 4.10 6.73 -6.49
CA LEU A 126 5.35 7.33 -6.00
C LEU A 126 5.16 7.85 -4.57
N LYS A 127 5.96 7.35 -3.61
CA LYS A 127 5.86 7.74 -2.20
C LYS A 127 7.00 8.69 -1.81
N PHE A 128 6.65 9.92 -1.45
CA PHE A 128 7.57 10.97 -1.00
C PHE A 128 7.49 11.12 0.52
N GLN A 129 8.56 10.76 1.24
CA GLN A 129 8.55 10.62 2.70
C GLN A 129 9.08 11.90 3.37
N TYR A 130 8.20 12.84 3.69
CA TYR A 130 8.50 14.12 4.35
C TYR A 130 7.79 14.26 5.71
N HIS A 131 7.70 13.16 6.46
CA HIS A 131 7.07 13.14 7.78
C HIS A 131 7.89 13.93 8.82
N ASP A 132 9.21 13.82 8.74
CA ASP A 132 10.15 14.45 9.69
C ASP A 132 10.94 15.63 9.10
N ALA A 133 10.70 15.97 7.82
CA ALA A 133 11.41 17.03 7.13
C ALA A 133 10.44 17.99 6.41
N PRO A 134 10.80 19.28 6.25
CA PRO A 134 10.06 20.18 5.37
C PRO A 134 9.98 19.63 3.94
N ILE A 135 8.81 19.75 3.31
CA ILE A 135 8.74 19.55 1.87
C ILE A 135 9.55 20.65 1.16
N PRO A 136 10.29 20.30 0.09
CA PRO A 136 11.07 21.26 -0.67
C PRO A 136 10.21 22.40 -1.24
N ALA A 137 10.72 23.61 -1.20
CA ALA A 137 10.12 24.75 -1.90
C ALA A 137 10.54 24.74 -3.39
N PRO A 138 9.67 25.13 -4.34
CA PRO A 138 10.06 25.30 -5.73
C PRO A 138 11.32 26.18 -5.89
N GLY A 139 12.17 25.82 -6.84
CA GLY A 139 13.45 26.51 -7.08
C GLY A 139 14.55 26.25 -6.04
N SER A 140 14.25 25.59 -4.91
CA SER A 140 15.27 25.26 -3.90
C SER A 140 16.19 24.13 -4.38
N PRO A 141 17.42 24.02 -3.82
CA PRO A 141 18.29 22.87 -4.07
C PRO A 141 17.62 21.52 -3.75
N ALA A 142 16.88 21.45 -2.64
CA ALA A 142 16.15 20.25 -2.24
C ALA A 142 15.07 19.85 -3.26
N MET A 143 14.42 20.83 -3.91
CA MET A 143 13.44 20.54 -4.96
C MET A 143 14.12 20.03 -6.22
N ARG A 144 15.26 20.61 -6.61
CA ARG A 144 16.07 20.07 -7.72
C ARG A 144 16.49 18.63 -7.46
N THR A 145 16.88 18.28 -6.23
CA THR A 145 17.17 16.89 -5.85
C THR A 145 15.93 16.01 -6.01
N ALA A 146 14.76 16.44 -5.53
CA ALA A 146 13.52 15.68 -5.68
C ALA A 146 13.14 15.46 -7.15
N LEU A 147 13.30 16.48 -8.00
CA LEU A 147 13.05 16.40 -9.45
C LEU A 147 14.06 15.50 -10.16
N ALA A 148 15.35 15.58 -9.84
CA ALA A 148 16.37 14.68 -10.40
C ALA A 148 16.13 13.21 -10.02
N ARG A 149 15.66 12.97 -8.78
CA ARG A 149 15.21 11.65 -8.35
C ARG A 149 13.98 11.18 -9.12
N LEU A 150 13.03 12.08 -9.36
CA LEU A 150 11.86 11.80 -10.20
C LEU A 150 12.27 11.44 -11.62
N ASP A 151 13.20 12.16 -12.26
CA ASP A 151 13.68 11.86 -13.62
C ASP A 151 14.22 10.44 -13.76
N LYS A 152 15.00 9.97 -12.78
CA LYS A 152 15.51 8.59 -12.77
C LYS A 152 14.38 7.56 -12.75
N VAL A 153 13.36 7.79 -11.93
CA VAL A 153 12.17 6.92 -11.87
C VAL A 153 11.39 6.97 -13.18
N LEU A 154 11.20 8.15 -13.76
CA LEU A 154 10.48 8.31 -15.02
C LEU A 154 11.20 7.63 -16.18
N ALA A 155 12.52 7.70 -16.26
CA ALA A 155 13.32 6.96 -17.25
C ALA A 155 13.12 5.43 -17.11
N GLY A 156 12.96 4.96 -15.87
CA GLY A 156 12.73 3.55 -15.54
C GLY A 156 11.32 3.05 -15.83
N ALA A 157 10.30 3.89 -15.69
CA ALA A 157 8.89 3.45 -15.62
C ALA A 157 7.94 4.07 -16.66
N MET A 158 8.16 5.31 -17.11
CA MET A 158 7.29 5.97 -18.08
C MET A 158 7.26 5.19 -19.41
N GLY A 159 6.07 4.98 -19.96
CA GLY A 159 5.84 4.13 -21.13
C GLY A 159 5.86 2.63 -20.87
N LYS A 160 6.29 2.16 -19.69
CA LYS A 160 6.37 0.74 -19.32
C LYS A 160 5.26 0.30 -18.37
N VAL A 161 4.80 1.19 -17.50
CA VAL A 161 3.64 0.96 -16.64
C VAL A 161 2.37 1.61 -17.22
N ASP A 162 1.19 1.10 -16.88
CA ASP A 162 -0.07 1.68 -17.36
C ASP A 162 -0.45 2.96 -16.65
N ILE A 163 -0.21 3.01 -15.33
CA ILE A 163 -0.58 4.12 -14.47
C ILE A 163 0.61 4.48 -13.58
N LEU A 164 0.91 5.78 -13.53
CA LEU A 164 1.85 6.38 -12.59
C LEU A 164 1.09 7.37 -11.69
N THR A 165 1.10 7.16 -10.38
CA THR A 165 0.46 8.06 -9.42
C THR A 165 1.51 8.93 -8.72
N VAL A 166 1.34 10.25 -8.80
CA VAL A 166 2.19 11.25 -8.16
C VAL A 166 1.74 11.43 -6.71
N GLY A 167 2.40 10.68 -5.81
CA GLY A 167 2.08 10.60 -4.39
C GLY A 167 1.40 9.27 -4.02
N ASN A 168 1.68 8.75 -2.82
CA ASN A 168 0.92 7.63 -2.24
C ASN A 168 -0.13 8.13 -1.26
N GLU A 169 0.28 8.91 -0.27
CA GLU A 169 -0.63 9.58 0.67
C GLU A 169 -0.07 10.96 1.02
N PRO A 170 -0.04 11.91 0.07
CA PRO A 170 0.64 13.20 0.20
C PRO A 170 0.41 13.91 1.54
N PHE A 171 -0.83 13.86 2.03
CA PHE A 171 -1.20 14.50 3.29
C PHE A 171 -0.73 13.71 4.51
N PHE A 172 -0.61 12.38 4.48
CA PHE A 172 -0.10 11.60 5.62
C PHE A 172 1.42 11.46 5.61
N GLU A 173 2.05 11.51 4.44
CA GLU A 173 3.51 11.42 4.25
C GLU A 173 4.22 12.77 4.42
N THR A 174 3.48 13.82 4.73
CA THR A 174 4.00 15.18 4.91
C THR A 174 3.73 15.66 6.33
N ARG A 175 4.71 16.30 6.95
CA ARG A 175 4.57 16.93 8.26
C ARG A 175 3.35 17.86 8.32
N LYS A 176 2.71 17.91 9.49
CA LYS A 176 1.48 18.68 9.71
C LYS A 176 1.60 20.16 9.28
N ALA A 177 2.73 20.79 9.60
CA ALA A 177 2.97 22.21 9.31
C ALA A 177 2.99 22.55 7.81
N ASP A 178 3.32 21.59 6.94
CA ASP A 178 3.32 21.82 5.49
C ASP A 178 1.95 21.49 4.88
N ARG A 179 1.34 20.35 5.28
CA ARG A 179 0.06 19.89 4.71
C ARG A 179 -1.14 20.77 5.03
N GLU A 180 -1.05 21.59 6.07
CA GLU A 180 -2.08 22.56 6.46
C GLU A 180 -1.95 23.91 5.73
N THR A 181 -0.95 24.05 4.85
CA THR A 181 -0.70 25.27 4.07
C THR A 181 -0.69 24.98 2.58
N ALA A 182 -0.63 26.01 1.74
CA ALA A 182 -0.52 25.84 0.29
C ALA A 182 0.79 25.15 -0.16
N ARG A 183 1.79 24.99 0.73
CA ARG A 183 3.08 24.37 0.40
C ARG A 183 2.91 22.97 -0.16
N ILE A 184 2.01 22.15 0.40
CA ILE A 184 1.76 20.78 -0.08
C ILE A 184 1.28 20.77 -1.53
N ASN A 185 0.33 21.63 -1.88
CA ASN A 185 -0.15 21.74 -3.24
C ASN A 185 0.96 22.20 -4.17
N VAL A 186 1.67 23.27 -3.81
CA VAL A 186 2.77 23.82 -4.62
C VAL A 186 3.83 22.76 -4.94
N PHE A 187 4.22 21.95 -3.95
CA PHE A 187 5.20 20.88 -4.15
C PHE A 187 4.69 19.77 -5.09
N TYR A 188 3.50 19.22 -4.83
CA TYR A 188 2.97 18.12 -5.64
C TYR A 188 2.51 18.56 -7.03
N GLU A 189 2.03 19.79 -7.18
CA GLU A 189 1.74 20.37 -8.50
C GLU A 189 3.00 20.49 -9.35
N GLU A 190 4.14 20.84 -8.74
CA GLU A 190 5.42 20.92 -9.45
C GLU A 190 5.91 19.53 -9.89
N LEU A 191 5.81 18.52 -9.02
CA LEU A 191 6.09 17.12 -9.39
C LEU A 191 5.19 16.64 -10.55
N ALA A 192 3.91 17.01 -10.52
CA ALA A 192 2.95 16.62 -11.54
C ALA A 192 3.22 17.31 -12.88
N ARG A 193 3.53 18.62 -12.88
CA ARG A 193 3.93 19.37 -14.08
C ARG A 193 5.21 18.78 -14.67
N HIS A 194 6.22 18.51 -13.83
CA HIS A 194 7.48 17.90 -14.27
C HIS A 194 7.27 16.52 -14.89
N THR A 195 6.44 15.67 -14.27
CA THR A 195 6.08 14.35 -14.80
C THR A 195 5.38 14.45 -16.15
N ALA A 196 4.43 15.38 -16.29
CA ALA A 196 3.72 15.61 -17.54
C ALA A 196 4.65 16.13 -18.65
N GLN A 197 5.55 17.05 -18.32
CA GLN A 197 6.56 17.56 -19.24
C GLN A 197 7.50 16.45 -19.69
N TYR A 198 8.00 15.63 -18.77
CA TYR A 198 8.84 14.48 -19.10
C TYR A 198 8.13 13.53 -20.07
N ARG A 199 6.87 13.16 -19.78
CA ARG A 199 6.07 12.31 -20.67
C ARG A 199 5.97 12.91 -22.08
N GLN A 200 5.65 14.20 -22.17
CA GLN A 200 5.51 14.88 -23.46
C GLN A 200 6.82 14.92 -24.23
N THR A 201 7.94 15.26 -23.59
CA THR A 201 9.25 15.39 -24.24
C THR A 201 9.80 14.06 -24.74
N HIS A 202 9.63 12.98 -23.97
CA HIS A 202 10.26 11.70 -24.26
C HIS A 202 9.37 10.71 -25.04
N PHE A 203 8.05 10.87 -24.99
CA PHE A 203 7.12 9.90 -25.56
C PHE A 203 5.97 10.54 -26.37
N GLY A 204 5.72 11.84 -26.20
CA GLY A 204 4.62 12.52 -26.87
C GLY A 204 3.24 11.88 -26.61
N ALA A 205 2.42 11.82 -27.65
CA ALA A 205 1.06 11.27 -27.59
C ALA A 205 1.01 9.73 -27.46
N ASP A 206 2.09 9.04 -27.83
CA ASP A 206 2.14 7.56 -27.88
C ASP A 206 2.42 6.93 -26.52
N CYS A 207 2.63 7.73 -25.47
CA CYS A 207 2.86 7.20 -24.13
C CYS A 207 1.60 6.53 -23.57
N ARG A 208 1.68 5.21 -23.34
CA ARG A 208 0.59 4.46 -22.69
C ARG A 208 0.34 4.87 -21.23
N THR A 209 1.35 5.45 -20.55
CA THR A 209 1.27 5.71 -19.11
C THR A 209 0.36 6.91 -18.81
N LYS A 210 -0.70 6.64 -18.05
CA LYS A 210 -1.60 7.67 -17.52
C LYS A 210 -1.07 8.20 -16.18
N ILE A 211 -1.11 9.52 -16.01
CA ILE A 211 -0.64 10.18 -14.78
C ILE A 211 -1.85 10.48 -13.90
N TYR A 212 -1.78 10.08 -12.63
CA TYR A 212 -2.79 10.37 -11.62
C TYR A 212 -2.18 11.17 -10.46
N MET A 213 -2.99 11.99 -9.82
CA MET A 213 -2.63 12.67 -8.57
C MET A 213 -3.18 11.85 -7.40
N GLY A 214 -2.43 11.66 -6.32
CA GLY A 214 -3.06 11.12 -5.11
C GLY A 214 -2.09 10.45 -4.16
N ALA A 215 -2.56 9.56 -3.29
CA ALA A 215 -3.98 9.36 -2.96
C ALA A 215 -4.47 10.32 -1.87
N LEU A 216 -5.75 10.70 -1.94
CA LEU A 216 -6.39 11.47 -0.88
C LEU A 216 -6.98 10.55 0.19
N ASN A 217 -6.70 10.88 1.46
CA ASN A 217 -7.17 10.15 2.63
C ASN A 217 -8.23 10.94 3.42
N ALA A 218 -8.96 10.26 4.29
CA ALA A 218 -9.86 10.85 5.29
C ALA A 218 -10.99 11.74 4.73
N LEU A 219 -11.35 11.60 3.45
CA LEU A 219 -12.41 12.38 2.81
C LEU A 219 -13.82 12.02 3.33
N ASP A 220 -13.98 10.94 4.09
CA ASP A 220 -15.20 10.61 4.81
C ASP A 220 -15.49 11.53 6.00
N LYS A 221 -14.50 12.34 6.42
CA LYS A 221 -14.57 13.23 7.58
C LYS A 221 -14.46 14.69 7.14
N PRO A 222 -15.21 15.62 7.77
CA PRO A 222 -15.11 17.05 7.45
C PRO A 222 -13.68 17.59 7.56
N GLY A 223 -12.92 17.17 8.56
CA GLY A 223 -11.52 17.60 8.76
C GLY A 223 -10.54 17.14 7.67
N GLY A 224 -10.90 16.16 6.85
CA GLY A 224 -10.13 15.74 5.68
C GLY A 224 -10.45 16.53 4.41
N ARG A 225 -11.49 17.37 4.43
CA ARG A 225 -11.94 18.20 3.30
C ARG A 225 -11.49 19.64 3.52
N THR A 226 -10.23 19.91 3.23
CA THR A 226 -9.60 21.21 3.50
C THR A 226 -9.52 22.08 2.24
N ALA A 227 -9.07 23.33 2.41
CA ALA A 227 -8.73 24.18 1.28
C ALA A 227 -7.65 23.55 0.38
N GLN A 228 -6.74 22.77 0.97
CA GLN A 228 -5.66 22.09 0.26
C GLN A 228 -6.17 20.89 -0.55
N THR A 229 -7.09 20.07 -0.01
CA THR A 229 -7.71 19.00 -0.80
C THR A 229 -8.63 19.54 -1.88
N HIS A 230 -9.30 20.67 -1.64
CA HIS A 230 -10.05 21.39 -2.68
C HIS A 230 -9.11 21.86 -3.81
N ARG A 231 -8.01 22.55 -3.48
CA ARG A 231 -7.02 22.97 -4.47
C ARG A 231 -6.42 21.79 -5.24
N TRP A 232 -6.21 20.66 -4.58
CA TRP A 232 -5.74 19.42 -5.20
C TRP A 232 -6.70 18.94 -6.29
N MET A 233 -8.00 18.89 -5.98
CA MET A 233 -9.02 18.49 -6.94
C MET A 233 -9.16 19.50 -8.08
N THR A 234 -9.14 20.80 -7.77
CA THR A 234 -9.17 21.86 -8.80
C THR A 234 -7.98 21.77 -9.74
N PHE A 235 -6.75 21.60 -9.23
CA PHE A 235 -5.57 21.42 -10.07
C PHE A 235 -5.67 20.17 -10.95
N THR A 236 -6.11 19.05 -10.36
CA THR A 236 -6.33 17.80 -11.10
C THR A 236 -7.32 18.00 -12.26
N ALA A 237 -8.44 18.68 -12.00
CA ALA A 237 -9.46 18.97 -12.99
C ALA A 237 -8.98 19.92 -14.11
N HIS A 238 -8.14 20.90 -13.79
CA HIS A 238 -7.67 21.90 -14.77
C HIS A 238 -6.41 21.50 -15.52
N THR A 239 -5.80 20.35 -15.22
CA THR A 239 -4.56 19.91 -15.86
C THR A 239 -4.85 18.78 -16.86
N PRO A 240 -4.83 19.03 -18.19
CA PRO A 240 -5.22 18.03 -19.20
C PRO A 240 -4.34 16.78 -19.20
N SER A 241 -3.06 16.90 -18.85
CA SER A 241 -2.12 15.78 -18.81
C SER A 241 -2.38 14.78 -17.69
N ILE A 242 -3.21 15.15 -16.71
CA ILE A 242 -3.60 14.33 -15.56
C ILE A 242 -4.93 13.63 -15.84
N ALA A 243 -4.92 12.30 -15.74
CA ALA A 243 -6.04 11.42 -16.03
C ALA A 243 -7.03 11.30 -14.86
N GLY A 244 -6.67 11.80 -13.68
CA GLY A 244 -7.58 11.97 -12.55
C GLY A 244 -6.90 11.84 -11.19
N VAL A 245 -7.64 11.31 -10.21
CA VAL A 245 -7.24 11.28 -8.80
C VAL A 245 -7.28 9.87 -8.20
N ASP A 246 -6.41 9.58 -7.24
CA ASP A 246 -6.46 8.39 -6.39
C ASP A 246 -7.04 8.72 -5.00
N ILE A 247 -7.76 7.78 -4.40
CA ILE A 247 -8.35 7.88 -3.06
C ILE A 247 -8.07 6.61 -2.25
N HIS A 248 -7.84 6.75 -0.94
CA HIS A 248 -7.61 5.62 -0.04
C HIS A 248 -8.71 5.50 1.03
N PRO A 249 -9.90 4.93 0.71
CA PRO A 249 -10.97 4.77 1.68
C PRO A 249 -10.71 3.61 2.67
N HIS A 250 -10.16 3.97 3.83
CA HIS A 250 -10.07 3.10 5.01
C HIS A 250 -11.13 3.49 6.03
N VAL A 251 -12.23 2.73 6.07
CA VAL A 251 -13.49 3.23 6.63
C VAL A 251 -13.95 2.48 7.87
N ALA A 252 -14.63 3.22 8.74
CA ALA A 252 -15.20 2.75 10.00
C ALA A 252 -16.58 2.08 9.81
N ALA A 253 -17.14 2.15 8.61
CA ALA A 253 -18.42 1.55 8.23
C ALA A 253 -18.43 1.28 6.70
N PRO A 254 -19.05 0.21 6.22
CA PRO A 254 -19.06 -0.17 4.79
C PRO A 254 -19.53 0.94 3.85
N GLY A 255 -20.58 1.69 4.22
CA GLY A 255 -21.12 2.76 3.39
C GLY A 255 -20.27 4.05 3.35
N ALA A 256 -19.29 4.20 4.24
CA ALA A 256 -18.56 5.46 4.35
C ALA A 256 -17.56 5.71 3.20
N ALA A 257 -17.21 4.68 2.42
CA ALA A 257 -16.38 4.85 1.23
C ALA A 257 -17.09 5.70 0.14
N GLN A 258 -18.42 5.70 0.11
CA GLN A 258 -19.21 6.53 -0.81
C GLN A 258 -18.88 8.02 -0.64
N LYS A 259 -18.59 8.47 0.60
CA LYS A 259 -18.25 9.86 0.89
C LYS A 259 -16.96 10.34 0.20
N TYR A 260 -16.06 9.43 -0.16
CA TYR A 260 -14.87 9.77 -0.94
C TYR A 260 -15.26 10.04 -2.39
N VAL A 261 -16.06 9.12 -2.95
CA VAL A 261 -16.58 9.20 -4.32
C VAL A 261 -17.42 10.47 -4.51
N ASP A 262 -18.36 10.74 -3.60
CA ASP A 262 -19.21 11.94 -3.61
C ASP A 262 -18.39 13.23 -3.58
N TYR A 263 -17.22 13.20 -2.93
CA TYR A 263 -16.33 14.35 -2.88
C TYR A 263 -15.56 14.54 -4.18
N VAL A 264 -15.01 13.47 -4.78
CA VAL A 264 -14.13 13.62 -5.95
C VAL A 264 -14.86 13.71 -7.28
N LEU A 265 -15.97 12.97 -7.46
CA LEU A 265 -16.66 12.90 -8.76
C LEU A 265 -17.09 14.27 -9.32
N PRO A 266 -17.61 15.23 -8.52
CA PRO A 266 -18.03 16.53 -9.04
C PRO A 266 -16.90 17.35 -9.67
N TYR A 267 -15.64 17.05 -9.35
CA TYR A 267 -14.48 17.75 -9.92
C TYR A 267 -13.95 17.08 -11.19
N LEU A 268 -14.23 15.80 -11.40
CA LEU A 268 -13.63 15.06 -12.51
C LEU A 268 -14.24 15.53 -13.83
N ARG A 269 -13.36 15.84 -14.79
CA ARG A 269 -13.76 16.06 -16.18
C ARG A 269 -14.40 14.79 -16.78
N SER A 270 -15.03 14.94 -17.95
CA SER A 270 -15.63 13.82 -18.68
C SER A 270 -14.62 12.72 -19.02
N ASP A 271 -13.38 13.08 -19.35
CA ASP A 271 -12.27 12.19 -19.70
C ASP A 271 -11.51 11.63 -18.47
N GLN A 272 -11.73 12.19 -17.29
CA GLN A 272 -11.05 11.78 -16.08
C GLN A 272 -11.78 10.65 -15.34
N LYS A 273 -10.99 9.84 -14.64
CA LYS A 273 -11.43 8.73 -13.80
C LYS A 273 -10.80 8.82 -12.42
N PHE A 274 -11.33 8.11 -11.43
CA PHE A 274 -10.65 7.94 -10.14
C PHE A 274 -10.01 6.55 -10.01
N LEU A 275 -9.00 6.48 -9.16
CA LEU A 275 -8.46 5.24 -8.62
C LEU A 275 -8.88 5.11 -7.16
N ALA A 276 -8.99 3.87 -6.69
CA ALA A 276 -9.11 3.56 -5.27
C ALA A 276 -8.05 2.51 -4.91
N THR A 277 -6.77 2.92 -4.96
CA THR A 277 -5.66 1.94 -4.92
C THR A 277 -5.40 1.32 -3.54
N GLU A 278 -6.07 1.81 -2.50
CA GLU A 278 -6.14 1.14 -1.20
C GLU A 278 -7.53 1.36 -0.59
N PHE A 279 -8.26 0.29 -0.25
CA PHE A 279 -9.53 0.42 0.46
C PHE A 279 -9.75 -0.74 1.44
N SER A 280 -10.39 -0.45 2.58
CA SER A 280 -10.62 -1.48 3.60
C SER A 280 -11.63 -1.07 4.68
N LEU A 281 -12.02 -2.06 5.48
CA LEU A 281 -12.77 -1.91 6.73
C LEU A 281 -11.85 -1.86 7.96
N VAL A 282 -10.56 -1.56 7.80
CA VAL A 282 -9.59 -1.65 8.91
C VAL A 282 -9.96 -0.78 10.11
N GLN A 283 -10.62 0.37 9.88
CA GLN A 283 -11.09 1.25 10.95
C GLN A 283 -12.35 0.73 11.64
N LEU A 284 -13.17 -0.09 10.95
CA LEU A 284 -14.25 -0.84 11.58
C LEU A 284 -13.65 -1.89 12.51
N TRP A 285 -12.75 -2.74 11.99
CA TRP A 285 -12.15 -3.82 12.78
C TRP A 285 -11.37 -3.30 13.98
N LYS A 286 -10.70 -2.14 13.85
CA LYS A 286 -10.00 -1.50 14.96
C LYS A 286 -10.90 -1.23 16.18
N GLN A 287 -12.19 -0.97 15.98
CA GLN A 287 -13.14 -0.72 17.07
C GLN A 287 -13.38 -1.97 17.93
N HIS A 288 -13.12 -3.15 17.38
CA HIS A 288 -13.43 -4.44 18.00
C HIS A 288 -12.21 -5.15 18.60
N MET A 289 -11.04 -4.50 18.63
CA MET A 289 -9.81 -5.12 19.13
C MET A 289 -9.90 -5.56 20.60
N ASN A 290 -10.71 -4.87 21.41
CA ASN A 290 -10.90 -5.18 22.83
C ASN A 290 -12.17 -6.03 23.10
N ASP A 291 -12.93 -6.36 22.07
CA ASP A 291 -14.08 -7.25 22.23
C ASP A 291 -13.58 -8.65 22.65
N PRO A 292 -14.34 -9.38 23.50
CA PRO A 292 -14.02 -10.76 23.79
C PRO A 292 -14.21 -11.61 22.53
N VAL A 293 -13.31 -12.56 22.29
CA VAL A 293 -13.51 -13.54 21.22
C VAL A 293 -14.76 -14.39 21.46
N ASN A 294 -15.31 -14.95 20.38
CA ASN A 294 -16.49 -15.80 20.46
C ASN A 294 -16.26 -16.98 21.43
N PRO A 295 -17.14 -17.22 22.43
CA PRO A 295 -16.95 -18.29 23.41
C PRO A 295 -16.82 -19.69 22.82
N ALA A 296 -17.54 -19.99 21.73
CA ALA A 296 -17.46 -21.28 21.07
C ALA A 296 -16.14 -21.46 20.30
N PHE A 297 -15.59 -20.38 19.72
CA PHE A 297 -14.24 -20.39 19.16
C PHE A 297 -13.22 -20.60 20.27
N ALA A 298 -13.32 -19.83 21.37
CA ALA A 298 -12.39 -19.93 22.49
C ALA A 298 -12.33 -21.35 23.07
N SER A 299 -13.50 -21.95 23.34
CA SER A 299 -13.61 -23.31 23.85
C SER A 299 -13.02 -24.35 22.89
N ARG A 300 -13.20 -24.18 21.57
CA ARG A 300 -12.72 -25.13 20.55
C ARG A 300 -11.20 -25.13 20.42
N HIS A 301 -10.56 -23.97 20.62
CA HIS A 301 -9.13 -23.77 20.46
C HIS A 301 -8.37 -23.65 21.79
N GLY A 302 -9.00 -23.98 22.93
CA GLY A 302 -8.36 -23.94 24.25
C GLY A 302 -7.95 -22.54 24.71
N ILE A 303 -8.63 -21.49 24.22
CA ILE A 303 -8.38 -20.10 24.57
C ILE A 303 -9.24 -19.73 25.79
N ALA A 304 -8.66 -18.94 26.71
CA ALA A 304 -9.38 -18.50 27.91
C ALA A 304 -10.64 -17.68 27.55
N LYS A 305 -11.73 -17.90 28.31
CA LYS A 305 -12.96 -17.13 28.12
C LYS A 305 -12.69 -15.65 28.39
N GLY A 306 -13.16 -14.78 27.49
CA GLY A 306 -12.98 -13.33 27.61
C GLY A 306 -11.64 -12.81 27.09
N THR A 307 -10.78 -13.67 26.52
CA THR A 307 -9.59 -13.22 25.78
C THR A 307 -9.99 -12.18 24.71
N PRO A 308 -9.38 -10.98 24.71
CA PRO A 308 -9.64 -9.99 23.68
C PRO A 308 -9.18 -10.41 22.29
N VAL A 309 -9.88 -9.95 21.26
CA VAL A 309 -9.53 -10.15 19.83
C VAL A 309 -8.06 -9.86 19.53
N TRP A 310 -7.52 -8.74 20.05
CA TRP A 310 -6.13 -8.36 19.79
C TRP A 310 -5.12 -9.38 20.32
N GLN A 311 -5.44 -10.11 21.41
CA GLN A 311 -4.55 -11.11 21.98
C GLN A 311 -4.46 -12.35 21.09
N VAL A 312 -5.58 -12.77 20.49
CA VAL A 312 -5.57 -13.88 19.52
C VAL A 312 -4.78 -13.50 18.28
N ILE A 313 -4.95 -12.28 17.77
CA ILE A 313 -4.18 -11.78 16.63
C ILE A 313 -2.69 -11.73 16.98
N ASN A 314 -2.33 -11.11 18.12
CA ASN A 314 -0.94 -11.05 18.56
C ASN A 314 -0.32 -12.45 18.73
N ASN A 315 -1.06 -13.41 19.31
CA ASN A 315 -0.60 -14.78 19.41
C ASN A 315 -0.34 -15.38 18.03
N ALA A 316 -1.25 -15.21 17.06
CA ALA A 316 -1.06 -15.70 15.69
C ALA A 316 0.14 -15.03 14.99
N THR A 317 0.48 -13.78 15.31
CA THR A 317 1.68 -13.12 14.77
C THR A 317 3.01 -13.68 15.30
N GLN A 318 2.98 -14.32 16.47
CA GLN A 318 4.16 -14.93 17.10
C GLN A 318 4.21 -16.45 16.85
N HIS A 319 3.03 -17.07 16.79
CA HIS A 319 2.81 -18.48 16.60
C HIS A 319 1.73 -18.66 15.52
N PRO A 320 2.09 -18.59 14.23
CA PRO A 320 1.14 -18.72 13.13
C PRO A 320 0.30 -19.99 13.26
N VAL A 321 -1.01 -19.83 13.06
CA VAL A 321 -2.00 -20.90 13.15
C VAL A 321 -2.24 -21.52 11.77
N ASP A 322 -2.98 -22.61 11.68
CA ASP A 322 -3.35 -23.16 10.37
C ASP A 322 -4.43 -22.28 9.71
N GLU A 323 -4.51 -22.30 8.37
CA GLU A 323 -5.46 -21.50 7.60
C GLU A 323 -6.91 -21.68 8.10
N LYS A 324 -7.28 -22.93 8.42
CA LYS A 324 -8.62 -23.24 8.93
C LYS A 324 -8.91 -22.53 10.25
N GLU A 325 -7.99 -22.58 11.21
CA GLU A 325 -8.17 -21.93 12.51
C GLU A 325 -8.28 -20.41 12.37
N TRP A 326 -7.44 -19.81 11.51
CA TRP A 326 -7.52 -18.38 11.24
C TRP A 326 -8.86 -17.97 10.65
N ASN A 327 -9.38 -18.71 9.67
CA ASN A 327 -10.67 -18.39 9.07
C ASN A 327 -11.85 -18.67 10.02
N ASP A 328 -11.76 -19.70 10.86
CA ASP A 328 -12.75 -19.96 11.93
C ASP A 328 -12.78 -18.80 12.94
N PHE A 329 -11.60 -18.28 13.32
CA PHE A 329 -11.49 -17.07 14.15
C PHE A 329 -12.21 -15.89 13.50
N LEU A 330 -11.87 -15.55 12.25
CA LEU A 330 -12.48 -14.41 11.55
C LEU A 330 -14.00 -14.54 11.45
N LEU A 331 -14.51 -15.69 11.04
CA LEU A 331 -15.94 -15.91 10.84
C LEU A 331 -16.73 -16.07 12.15
N SER A 332 -16.06 -16.38 13.26
CA SER A 332 -16.69 -16.40 14.59
C SER A 332 -17.05 -15.00 15.12
N ASN A 333 -16.42 -13.95 14.58
CA ASN A 333 -16.61 -12.56 14.96
C ASN A 333 -17.74 -11.91 14.14
N PRO A 334 -18.88 -11.50 14.75
CA PRO A 334 -20.02 -10.96 14.00
C PRO A 334 -19.69 -9.72 13.16
N TRP A 335 -18.83 -8.84 13.66
CA TRP A 335 -18.39 -7.62 12.96
C TRP A 335 -17.56 -7.91 11.70
N PHE A 336 -16.91 -9.08 11.60
CA PHE A 336 -16.23 -9.52 10.38
C PHE A 336 -17.22 -10.28 9.49
N ALA A 337 -17.92 -11.26 10.05
CA ALA A 337 -18.82 -12.15 9.32
C ALA A 337 -19.97 -11.41 8.62
N ALA A 338 -20.52 -10.36 9.25
CA ALA A 338 -21.56 -9.51 8.67
C ALA A 338 -21.07 -8.70 7.45
N HIS A 339 -19.77 -8.56 7.27
CA HIS A 339 -19.15 -7.74 6.21
C HIS A 339 -18.29 -8.56 5.25
N LYS A 340 -18.48 -9.89 5.21
CA LYS A 340 -17.73 -10.79 4.33
C LYS A 340 -17.92 -10.52 2.84
N THR A 341 -18.98 -9.79 2.45
CA THR A 341 -19.26 -9.38 1.07
C THR A 341 -18.70 -8.01 0.70
N PHE A 342 -18.05 -7.32 1.64
CA PHE A 342 -17.61 -5.93 1.47
C PHE A 342 -16.84 -5.67 0.18
N LEU A 343 -15.91 -6.56 -0.20
CA LEU A 343 -15.12 -6.38 -1.42
C LEU A 343 -16.01 -6.38 -2.68
N THR A 344 -16.96 -7.30 -2.77
CA THR A 344 -17.95 -7.36 -3.87
C THR A 344 -18.83 -6.12 -3.88
N ASP A 345 -19.42 -5.77 -2.73
CA ASP A 345 -20.36 -4.66 -2.61
C ASP A 345 -19.68 -3.31 -2.92
N GLN A 346 -18.45 -3.13 -2.43
CA GLN A 346 -17.68 -1.91 -2.64
C GLN A 346 -17.22 -1.76 -4.09
N MET A 347 -16.81 -2.86 -4.73
CA MET A 347 -16.44 -2.84 -6.15
C MET A 347 -17.64 -2.55 -7.04
N ALA A 348 -18.82 -3.12 -6.75
CA ALA A 348 -20.06 -2.77 -7.44
C ALA A 348 -20.36 -1.27 -7.34
N ARG A 349 -20.23 -0.68 -6.14
CA ARG A 349 -20.42 0.77 -5.92
C ARG A 349 -19.41 1.62 -6.68
N PHE A 350 -18.14 1.25 -6.68
CA PHE A 350 -17.15 1.99 -7.45
C PHE A 350 -17.40 1.90 -8.96
N ARG A 351 -17.73 0.72 -9.47
CA ARG A 351 -18.03 0.50 -10.89
C ARG A 351 -19.30 1.24 -11.33
N SER A 352 -20.34 1.29 -10.50
CA SER A 352 -21.61 1.96 -10.82
C SER A 352 -21.48 3.46 -11.05
N THR A 353 -20.36 4.06 -10.67
CA THR A 353 -20.05 5.47 -10.98
C THR A 353 -19.76 5.70 -12.46
N GLY A 354 -19.39 4.65 -13.23
CA GLY A 354 -18.83 4.77 -14.57
C GLY A 354 -17.44 5.45 -14.64
N LYS A 355 -16.87 5.83 -13.49
CA LYS A 355 -15.66 6.67 -13.38
C LYS A 355 -14.50 5.97 -12.67
N LEU A 356 -14.66 4.74 -12.21
CA LEU A 356 -13.55 3.95 -11.70
C LEU A 356 -12.61 3.54 -12.85
N ALA A 357 -11.32 3.81 -12.71
CA ALA A 357 -10.27 3.21 -13.55
C ALA A 357 -9.76 1.91 -12.92
N VAL A 358 -9.13 1.99 -11.76
CA VAL A 358 -8.57 0.85 -11.02
C VAL A 358 -8.87 1.01 -9.53
N ALA A 359 -9.37 -0.04 -8.90
CA ALA A 359 -9.33 -0.18 -7.44
C ALA A 359 -8.28 -1.24 -7.10
N ALA A 360 -7.68 -1.23 -5.91
CA ALA A 360 -6.74 -2.28 -5.52
C ALA A 360 -6.92 -2.72 -4.07
N TYR A 361 -6.78 -4.03 -3.84
CA TYR A 361 -6.98 -4.66 -2.53
C TYR A 361 -5.72 -5.41 -2.12
N GLY A 362 -5.38 -5.36 -0.83
CA GLY A 362 -4.13 -5.90 -0.31
C GLY A 362 -3.99 -7.40 -0.56
N ILE A 363 -2.95 -7.81 -1.30
CA ILE A 363 -2.65 -9.23 -1.48
C ILE A 363 -1.97 -9.79 -0.23
N THR A 364 -0.95 -9.07 0.26
CA THR A 364 -0.14 -9.38 1.44
C THR A 364 0.22 -8.05 2.12
N GLN A 365 0.25 -8.03 3.46
CA GLN A 365 0.76 -6.87 4.23
C GLN A 365 2.27 -6.92 4.41
N ASP A 366 2.90 -5.81 4.77
CA ASP A 366 4.30 -5.80 5.19
C ASP A 366 4.48 -6.41 6.60
N ALA A 367 5.66 -6.98 6.87
CA ALA A 367 6.01 -7.56 8.17
C ALA A 367 5.91 -6.53 9.32
N ALA A 368 6.15 -5.25 9.07
CA ALA A 368 5.99 -4.19 10.08
C ALA A 368 4.54 -4.09 10.60
N MET A 369 3.55 -4.54 9.82
CA MET A 369 2.14 -4.50 10.21
C MET A 369 1.74 -5.60 11.22
N SER A 370 2.61 -6.58 11.48
CA SER A 370 2.41 -7.64 12.47
C SER A 370 3.29 -7.50 13.71
N LYS A 371 4.30 -6.63 13.69
CA LYS A 371 5.22 -6.43 14.84
C LYS A 371 4.53 -5.68 15.98
N SER A 372 4.83 -6.10 17.21
CA SER A 372 4.37 -5.45 18.45
C SER A 372 2.85 -5.22 18.49
N PHE A 373 2.06 -6.22 18.08
CA PHE A 373 0.61 -6.11 17.98
C PHE A 373 -0.05 -5.99 19.37
N GLY A 374 -0.92 -4.99 19.55
CA GLY A 374 -1.54 -4.68 20.83
C GLY A 374 -2.95 -4.09 20.71
N PRO A 375 -3.57 -3.67 21.84
CA PRO A 375 -4.96 -3.23 21.89
C PRO A 375 -5.29 -1.96 21.08
N HIS A 376 -4.26 -1.21 20.67
CA HIS A 376 -4.39 0.03 19.89
C HIS A 376 -3.85 -0.10 18.46
N SER A 377 -3.31 -1.26 18.10
CA SER A 377 -2.82 -1.55 16.76
C SER A 377 -3.94 -1.43 15.74
N THR A 378 -3.61 -0.92 14.55
CA THR A 378 -4.52 -0.99 13.41
C THR A 378 -4.42 -2.38 12.82
N PRO A 379 -5.51 -3.16 12.70
CA PRO A 379 -5.46 -4.58 12.39
C PRO A 379 -5.29 -4.85 10.88
N TRP A 380 -4.21 -4.35 10.28
CA TRP A 380 -3.91 -4.51 8.85
C TRP A 380 -3.76 -5.96 8.42
N VAL A 381 -3.34 -6.84 9.33
CA VAL A 381 -3.26 -8.30 9.09
C VAL A 381 -4.59 -8.94 8.70
N LEU A 382 -5.73 -8.28 8.98
CA LEU A 382 -7.06 -8.71 8.55
C LEU A 382 -7.39 -8.27 7.11
N ASN A 383 -6.59 -7.38 6.51
CA ASN A 383 -6.83 -6.74 5.20
C ASN A 383 -5.99 -7.33 4.06
N SER A 384 -5.74 -8.64 4.07
CA SER A 384 -4.95 -9.30 3.03
C SER A 384 -5.61 -10.56 2.51
N LEU A 385 -5.42 -10.84 1.21
CA LEU A 385 -5.81 -12.11 0.59
C LEU A 385 -5.01 -13.27 1.17
N PHE A 386 -3.70 -13.09 1.30
CA PHE A 386 -2.76 -14.03 1.89
C PHE A 386 -2.27 -13.51 3.24
N CYS A 387 -2.02 -14.45 4.15
CA CYS A 387 -1.81 -14.19 5.58
C CYS A 387 -0.48 -14.77 6.07
N PRO A 388 0.67 -14.48 5.44
CA PRO A 388 1.96 -15.11 5.75
C PRO A 388 2.47 -14.87 7.18
N TYR A 389 1.93 -13.87 7.88
CA TYR A 389 2.34 -13.51 9.23
C TYR A 389 1.45 -14.07 10.34
N VAL A 390 0.31 -14.66 10.00
CA VAL A 390 -0.65 -15.21 10.99
C VAL A 390 -1.09 -16.62 10.67
N CYS A 391 -0.86 -17.07 9.43
CA CYS A 391 -1.08 -18.44 9.00
C CYS A 391 0.25 -19.13 8.66
N LYS A 392 0.34 -20.42 8.96
CA LYS A 392 1.40 -21.28 8.42
C LYS A 392 1.27 -21.37 6.88
N PRO A 393 2.37 -21.58 6.15
CA PRO A 393 2.30 -21.88 4.73
C PRO A 393 1.59 -23.21 4.49
N GLU A 394 0.80 -23.29 3.42
CA GLU A 394 0.10 -24.52 3.01
C GLU A 394 1.04 -25.48 2.26
N PRO A 395 0.73 -26.79 2.20
CA PRO A 395 1.40 -27.72 1.32
C PRO A 395 1.29 -27.23 -0.14
N GLY A 396 2.44 -26.96 -0.79
CA GLY A 396 2.50 -26.35 -2.13
C GLY A 396 3.09 -24.93 -2.17
N GLY A 397 3.42 -24.35 -1.01
CA GLY A 397 4.31 -23.19 -0.92
C GLY A 397 3.64 -21.81 -0.94
N LEU A 398 2.32 -21.73 -1.20
CA LEU A 398 1.57 -20.49 -1.02
C LEU A 398 1.34 -20.20 0.47
N PRO A 399 1.31 -18.92 0.90
CA PRO A 399 0.90 -18.59 2.25
C PRO A 399 -0.54 -19.01 2.54
N GLY A 400 -0.87 -19.22 3.81
CA GLY A 400 -2.26 -19.43 4.22
C GLY A 400 -3.15 -18.27 3.81
N ARG A 401 -4.40 -18.57 3.44
CA ARG A 401 -5.33 -17.63 2.80
C ARG A 401 -6.37 -17.10 3.76
N ASN A 402 -6.72 -15.83 3.59
CA ASN A 402 -8.02 -15.35 4.01
C ASN A 402 -9.07 -15.82 2.98
N ARG A 403 -9.78 -16.91 3.30
CA ARG A 403 -10.74 -17.54 2.36
C ARG A 403 -11.86 -16.59 1.96
N THR A 404 -12.29 -15.71 2.87
CA THR A 404 -13.30 -14.70 2.58
C THR A 404 -12.81 -13.77 1.48
N TRP A 405 -11.66 -13.13 1.69
CA TRP A 405 -11.15 -12.16 0.73
C TRP A 405 -10.70 -12.81 -0.58
N CYS A 406 -9.98 -13.94 -0.54
CA CYS A 406 -9.59 -14.68 -1.75
C CYS A 406 -10.79 -15.08 -2.61
N SER A 407 -11.88 -15.56 -2.00
CA SER A 407 -13.09 -15.94 -2.74
C SER A 407 -13.77 -14.72 -3.36
N THR A 408 -13.96 -13.65 -2.59
CA THR A 408 -14.60 -12.42 -3.12
C THR A 408 -13.76 -11.72 -4.17
N PHE A 409 -12.43 -11.68 -4.01
CA PHE A 409 -11.52 -11.06 -4.96
C PHE A 409 -11.61 -11.76 -6.31
N ARG A 410 -11.51 -13.10 -6.34
CA ARG A 410 -11.71 -13.90 -7.56
C ARG A 410 -13.09 -13.66 -8.17
N GLY A 411 -14.14 -13.67 -7.35
CA GLY A 411 -15.50 -13.44 -7.82
C GLY A 411 -15.66 -12.09 -8.54
N VAL A 412 -15.00 -11.04 -8.04
CA VAL A 412 -15.04 -9.69 -8.63
C VAL A 412 -14.23 -9.56 -9.92
N GLN A 413 -13.19 -10.38 -10.14
CA GLN A 413 -12.42 -10.36 -11.39
C GLN A 413 -13.27 -10.72 -12.62
N HIS A 414 -14.34 -11.51 -12.42
CA HIS A 414 -15.21 -12.03 -13.48
C HIS A 414 -16.54 -11.27 -13.63
N GLN A 415 -16.72 -10.18 -12.89
CA GLN A 415 -17.86 -9.26 -12.99
C GLN A 415 -17.41 -7.97 -13.67
#